data_AF-A0A4Y2DBJ7-F1
#
_entry.id   AF-A0A4Y2DBJ7-F1
#
_cell.length_a   1.000
_cell.length_b   1.000
_cell.length_c   1.000
_cell.angle_alpha   90.00
_cell.angle_beta   90.00
_cell.angle_gamma   90.00
#
_symmetry.space_group_name_H-M   'P 1'
#
loop_
_entity.id
_entity.type
_entity.pdbx_description
1 polymer ?
#
loop_
_entity_poly.entity_id
_entity_poly.type
_entity_poly.pdbx_seq_one_letter_code
_entity_poly.pdbx_strand_id
1 'polypeptide(L)'
;AVENFTSNLQEISSSLREMTRRLQETEFPNDVQSTLSLLENQGGEYQNLKEDLRNAAKHGETLLSCIRRPTTHSLHHVKCSDRFINAAAVQR
;
A
#
# COMPACT_ATOMS: atom_id res chain seq x y z
N ALA A 1 7.24 -4.91 5.04
CA ALA A 1 5.88 -4.60 4.51
C ALA A 1 5.43 -3.20 4.92
N VAL A 2 5.30 -2.92 6.23
CA VAL A 2 4.98 -1.57 6.73
C VAL A 2 6.06 -0.55 6.36
N GLU A 3 7.34 -0.89 6.53
CA GLU A 3 8.45 0.01 6.17
C GLU A 3 8.46 0.40 4.68
N ASN A 4 8.25 -0.58 3.79
CA ASN A 4 8.12 -0.33 2.35
C ASN A 4 6.93 0.59 2.04
N PHE A 5 5.82 0.43 2.76
CA PHE A 5 4.66 1.31 2.62
C PHE A 5 4.98 2.74 3.06
N THR A 6 5.69 2.91 4.17
CA THR A 6 6.15 4.23 4.63
C THR A 6 7.10 4.89 3.63
N SER A 7 8.10 4.16 3.11
CA SER A 7 9.03 4.68 2.09
C SER A 7 8.28 5.14 0.84
N ASN A 8 7.35 4.32 0.35
CA ASN A 8 6.51 4.68 -0.80
C ASN A 8 5.70 5.97 -0.56
N LEU A 9 5.07 6.10 0.62
CA LEU A 9 4.33 7.33 0.96
C LEU A 9 5.23 8.57 1.04
N GLN A 10 6.47 8.42 1.52
CA GLN A 10 7.43 9.53 1.55
C GLN A 10 7.82 9.97 0.15
N GLU A 11 8.07 9.02 -0.76
CA GLU A 11 8.35 9.30 -2.18
C GLU A 11 7.17 10.00 -2.85
N ILE A 12 5.96 9.47 -2.70
CA ILE A 12 4.73 10.09 -3.24
C ILE A 12 4.55 11.51 -2.69
N SER A 13 4.75 11.71 -1.39
CA SER A 13 4.64 13.03 -0.77
C SER A 13 5.70 14.01 -1.31
N SER A 14 6.92 13.54 -1.57
CA SER A 14 7.99 14.35 -2.14
C SER A 14 7.64 14.78 -3.57
N SER A 15 7.24 13.82 -4.40
CA SER A 15 6.81 14.05 -5.79
C SER A 15 5.61 15.00 -5.88
N LEU A 16 4.64 14.88 -4.96
CA LEU A 16 3.49 15.78 -4.91
C LEU A 16 3.89 17.22 -4.57
N ARG A 17 4.80 17.42 -3.62
CA ARG A 17 5.31 18.75 -3.27
C ARG A 17 6.05 19.36 -4.44
N GLU A 18 6.90 18.59 -5.10
CA GLU A 18 7.66 19.05 -6.26
C GLU A 18 6.75 19.44 -7.42
N MET A 19 5.76 18.61 -7.73
CA MET A 19 4.76 18.93 -8.76
C MET A 19 3.98 20.19 -8.39
N THR A 20 3.52 20.31 -7.15
CA THR A 20 2.78 21.50 -6.67
C THR A 20 3.62 22.76 -6.83
N ARG A 21 4.90 22.71 -6.42
CA ARG A 21 5.85 23.80 -6.59
C ARG A 21 6.00 24.17 -8.06
N ARG A 22 6.29 23.20 -8.92
CA ARG A 22 6.44 23.43 -10.37
C ARG A 22 5.20 24.07 -10.98
N LEU A 23 3.99 23.62 -10.60
CA LEU A 23 2.74 24.21 -11.06
C LEU A 23 2.57 25.66 -10.61
N GLN A 24 2.94 25.99 -9.37
CA GLN A 24 2.88 27.37 -8.85
C GLN A 24 3.89 28.30 -9.52
N GLU A 25 5.07 27.77 -9.82
CA GLU A 25 6.17 28.50 -10.45
C GLU A 25 6.12 28.46 -11.98
N THR A 26 5.09 27.84 -12.58
CA THR A 26 5.00 27.69 -14.03
C THR A 26 4.75 29.03 -14.71
N GLU A 27 5.68 29.43 -15.57
CA GLU A 27 5.47 30.48 -16.56
C GLU A 27 5.11 29.85 -17.91
N PHE A 28 4.07 30.38 -18.56
CA PHE A 28 3.63 29.87 -19.85
C PHE A 28 4.48 30.45 -20.99
N PRO A 29 4.94 29.62 -21.94
CA PRO A 29 5.61 30.11 -23.14
C PRO A 29 4.63 30.88 -24.03
N ASN A 30 5.17 31.78 -24.86
CA ASN A 30 4.37 32.66 -25.74
C ASN A 30 3.98 32.02 -27.09
N ASP A 31 4.07 30.70 -27.21
CA ASP A 31 3.67 29.98 -28.41
C ASP A 31 2.80 28.76 -28.06
N VAL A 32 1.80 28.53 -28.91
CA VAL A 32 0.77 27.51 -28.69
C VAL A 32 1.36 26.11 -28.56
N GLN A 33 2.39 25.79 -29.36
CA GLN A 33 2.95 24.44 -29.39
C GLN A 33 3.71 24.12 -28.10
N SER A 34 4.51 25.06 -27.60
CA SER A 34 5.22 24.92 -26.33
C SER A 34 4.26 24.91 -25.16
N THR A 35 3.21 25.73 -25.16
CA THR A 35 2.18 25.70 -24.11
C THR A 35 1.47 24.36 -24.09
N LEU A 36 1.10 23.82 -25.26
CA LEU A 36 0.47 22.51 -25.37
C LEU A 36 1.37 21.41 -24.82
N SER A 37 2.63 21.37 -25.24
CA SER A 37 3.61 20.39 -24.76
C SER A 37 3.82 20.47 -23.24
N LEU A 38 3.87 21.69 -22.69
CA LEU A 38 3.96 21.91 -21.24
C LEU A 38 2.73 21.33 -20.52
N LEU A 39 1.52 21.60 -21.02
CA LEU A 39 0.28 21.10 -20.42
C LEU A 39 0.15 19.58 -20.53
N GLU A 40 0.55 18.99 -21.66
CA GLU A 40 0.57 17.54 -21.85
C GLU A 40 1.55 16.86 -20.88
N ASN A 41 2.75 17.42 -20.72
CA ASN A 41 3.74 16.91 -19.78
C ASN A 41 3.25 16.98 -18.34
N GLN A 42 2.78 18.16 -17.90
CA GLN A 42 2.22 18.34 -16.55
C GLN A 42 0.98 17.47 -16.32
N GLY A 43 0.14 17.29 -17.34
CA GLY A 43 -1.01 16.40 -17.32
C GLY A 43 -0.60 14.94 -17.14
N GLY A 44 0.43 14.49 -17.86
CA GLY A 44 0.99 13.14 -17.73
C GLY A 44 1.55 12.88 -16.33
N GLU A 45 2.38 13.80 -15.82
CA GLU A 45 2.92 13.72 -14.46
C GLU A 45 1.80 13.66 -13.40
N TYR A 46 0.75 14.46 -13.57
CA TYR A 46 -0.43 14.44 -12.69
C TYR A 46 -1.11 13.06 -12.69
N GLN A 47 -1.33 12.47 -13.88
CA GLN A 47 -1.99 11.17 -13.97
C GLN A 47 -1.19 10.08 -13.26
N ASN A 48 0.13 10.07 -13.45
CA ASN A 48 1.02 9.11 -12.82
C ASN A 48 0.98 9.24 -11.29
N LEU A 49 1.16 10.46 -10.78
CA LEU A 49 1.14 10.70 -9.34
C LEU A 49 -0.23 10.37 -8.69
N LYS A 50 -1.32 10.66 -9.40
CA LYS A 50 -2.67 10.28 -8.97
C LYS A 50 -2.81 8.77 -8.88
N GLU A 51 -2.24 8.03 -9.82
CA GLU A 51 -2.30 6.57 -9.80
C GLU A 51 -1.43 5.98 -8.68
N ASP A 52 -0.24 6.55 -8.43
CA ASP A 52 0.61 6.17 -7.30
C ASP A 52 -0.12 6.35 -5.96
N LEU A 53 -0.81 7.48 -5.78
CA LEU A 53 -1.64 7.73 -4.59
C LEU A 53 -2.75 6.69 -4.43
N ARG A 54 -3.43 6.30 -5.51
CA ARG A 54 -4.47 5.26 -5.47
C ARG A 54 -3.91 3.89 -5.12
N ASN A 55 -2.76 3.55 -5.70
CA ASN A 55 -2.08 2.30 -5.42
C ASN A 55 -1.61 2.24 -3.96
N ALA A 56 -1.08 3.35 -3.44
CA ALA A 56 -0.73 3.46 -2.02
C ALA A 56 -1.96 3.31 -1.13
N ALA A 57 -3.09 3.96 -1.45
CA ALA A 57 -4.33 3.79 -0.68
C ALA A 57 -4.79 2.31 -0.63
N LYS A 58 -4.82 1.63 -1.78
CA LYS A 58 -5.16 0.20 -1.87
C LYS A 58 -4.19 -0.70 -1.10
N HIS A 59 -2.89 -0.40 -1.16
CA HIS A 59 -1.87 -1.12 -0.38
C HIS A 59 -2.13 -0.92 1.11
N GLY A 60 -2.39 0.32 1.55
CA GLY A 60 -2.69 0.66 2.94
C GLY A 60 -3.91 -0.08 3.47
N GLU A 61 -4.99 -0.15 2.68
CA GLU A 61 -6.18 -0.95 3.02
C GLU A 61 -5.87 -2.44 3.20
N THR A 62 -5.08 -3.00 2.29
CA THR A 62 -4.66 -4.41 2.34
C THR A 62 -3.81 -4.67 3.59
N LEU A 63 -2.83 -3.81 3.86
CA LEU A 63 -1.96 -3.90 5.03
C LEU A 63 -2.77 -3.81 6.33
N LEU A 64 -3.72 -2.88 6.39
CA LEU A 64 -4.62 -2.70 7.53
C LEU A 64 -5.52 -3.92 7.75
N SER A 65 -6.02 -4.53 6.67
CA SER A 65 -6.76 -5.80 6.72
C SER A 65 -5.91 -6.91 7.32
N CYS A 66 -4.65 -7.05 6.88
CA CYS A 66 -3.72 -8.03 7.42
C CYS A 66 -3.44 -7.83 8.93
N ILE A 67 -3.28 -6.58 9.37
CA ILE A 67 -3.05 -6.24 10.78
C ILE A 67 -4.29 -6.53 11.64
N ARG A 68 -5.49 -6.26 11.11
CA ARG A 68 -6.76 -6.42 11.83
C ARG A 68 -7.26 -7.87 11.88
N ARG A 69 -6.74 -8.77 11.04
CA ARG A 69 -7.12 -10.19 11.10
C ARG A 69 -6.75 -10.75 12.48
N PRO A 70 -7.72 -11.20 13.29
CA PRO A 70 -7.40 -11.80 14.57
C PRO A 70 -6.58 -13.06 14.31
N THR A 71 -5.54 -13.30 15.12
CA THR A 71 -4.59 -14.44 15.07
C THR A 71 -5.24 -15.85 15.18
N THR A 72 -6.55 -15.94 14.98
CA THR A 72 -7.43 -17.12 15.11
C THR A 72 -7.09 -18.31 14.23
N HIS A 73 -6.18 -18.18 13.26
CA HIS A 73 -5.75 -19.33 12.44
C HIS A 73 -4.61 -20.16 13.06
N SER A 74 -4.05 -19.81 14.23
CA SER A 74 -3.06 -20.66 14.91
C SER A 74 -3.63 -21.63 15.96
N LEU A 75 -4.95 -21.62 16.22
CA LEU A 75 -5.57 -22.45 17.27
C LEU A 75 -6.44 -23.61 16.75
N HIS A 76 -6.61 -23.76 15.43
CA HIS A 76 -7.47 -24.81 14.85
C HIS A 76 -6.71 -26.02 14.28
N HIS A 77 -5.50 -26.29 14.78
CA HIS A 77 -4.84 -27.60 14.63
C HIS A 77 -4.77 -28.35 15.97
N VAL A 78 -5.89 -28.39 16.70
CA VAL A 78 -6.16 -29.54 17.58
C VAL A 78 -7.14 -30.41 16.80
N LYS A 79 -6.60 -31.25 15.92
CA LYS A 79 -7.30 -32.48 15.58
C LYS A 79 -7.32 -33.30 16.87
N CYS A 80 -8.40 -33.17 17.62
CA CYS A 80 -8.79 -34.12 18.65
C CYS A 80 -8.94 -35.47 17.95
N SER A 81 -7.85 -36.23 17.92
CA SER A 81 -7.89 -37.62 17.49
C SER A 81 -8.39 -38.41 18.68
N ASP A 82 -9.71 -38.39 18.88
CA ASP A 82 -10.43 -39.32 19.76
C ASP A 82 -10.16 -40.74 19.30
N ARG A 83 -9.08 -41.35 19.79
CA ARG A 83 -8.84 -42.78 19.66
C ARG A 83 -8.16 -43.32 20.92
N PHE A 84 -9.02 -43.84 21.79
CA PHE A 84 -8.79 -44.86 22.81
C PHE A 84 -8.08 -44.41 24.09
N ILE A 85 -8.85 -43.79 24.98
CA ILE A 85 -8.71 -44.03 26.42
C ILE A 85 -9.18 -45.47 26.64
N ASN A 86 -8.28 -46.34 27.11
CA ASN A 86 -8.50 -47.56 27.91
C ASN A 86 -7.40 -48.60 27.61
N ALA A 87 -6.34 -48.63 28.44
CA ALA A 87 -5.65 -49.87 28.79
C ALA A 87 -4.89 -49.64 30.10
N ALA A 88 -5.08 -50.57 31.04
CA ALA A 88 -4.81 -50.44 32.46
C ALA A 88 -3.44 -50.99 32.89
N ALA A 89 -3.19 -50.85 34.21
CA ALA A 89 -2.24 -51.57 35.08
C ALA A 89 -0.81 -50.99 35.14
N VAL A 90 -0.13 -50.86 36.29
CA VAL A 90 -0.40 -51.30 37.67
C VAL A 90 0.46 -50.44 38.63
N GLN A 91 0.02 -50.23 39.87
CA GLN A 91 0.85 -49.73 40.96
C GLN A 91 1.26 -50.90 41.86
N ARG A 92 2.56 -51.19 41.96
CA ARG A 92 3.39 -51.40 43.17
C ARG A 92 4.72 -52.05 42.83
#